data_AF-A0A7V5G9N9-F1
#
_entry.id   AF-A0A7V5G9N9-F1
#
_cell.length_a   1.000
_cell.length_b   1.000
_cell.length_c   1.000
_cell.angle_alpha   90.00
_cell.angle_beta   90.00
_cell.angle_gamma   90.00
#
_symmetry.space_group_name_H-M   'P 1'
#
loop_
_entity.id
_entity.type
_entity.pdbx_description
1 polymer ?
#
loop_
_entity_poly.entity_id
_entity_poly.type
_entity_poly.pdbx_seq_one_letter_code
_entity_poly.pdbx_strand_id
1 'polypeptide(L)'
;MKQTHIYISSILSLCFLGCGPSGSCESINLDSNTKTQNSVDIKVERGAVFMSTVVDANGTKASKNNLGYSNIYTFPNQPIYPISAKGGYIDIDGNGKLTRDDAKLDIDMVSYSNIISPLTTIVKDNNSSIEYLTKNYNISRSDIFDKVPSKTSIDTILFSNIAYIAIKNSYKIDSDEFTQTVTNIKDIYNQKFADIKDLHQLSILLEQELLKDKNITTPISENEITSIENNISNQTITPIISGTDKNNTTTTQQQSYTPFSKEYKSSDSVNSIWNFIIKIPIDKDIDNFDIGTTLVRNIDGTKGFILSKGVSPVSLVRPAALSELHLQRPEPQ
;
A
#
# COMPACT_ATOMS: atom_id res chain seq x y z
N MET A 1 12.61 -35.89 73.84
CA MET A 1 11.22 -36.22 73.48
C MET A 1 10.66 -35.08 72.63
N LYS A 2 10.03 -35.47 71.50
CA LYS A 2 9.03 -34.77 70.68
C LYS A 2 9.42 -33.51 69.86
N GLN A 3 9.20 -33.68 68.55
CA GLN A 3 8.98 -32.69 67.49
C GLN A 3 7.74 -31.81 67.75
N THR A 4 7.68 -30.61 67.14
CA THR A 4 6.64 -30.08 66.19
C THR A 4 6.85 -28.56 66.02
N HIS A 5 7.27 -28.07 64.83
CA HIS A 5 6.51 -27.57 63.67
C HIS A 5 5.98 -26.11 63.75
N ILE A 6 6.59 -25.27 62.90
CA ILE A 6 6.06 -24.24 61.96
C ILE A 6 4.97 -23.29 62.47
N TYR A 7 5.18 -21.96 62.33
CA TYR A 7 4.28 -21.05 61.59
C TYR A 7 5.03 -19.81 61.10
N ILE A 8 4.99 -19.60 59.77
CA ILE A 8 5.31 -18.36 59.07
C ILE A 8 4.08 -17.46 59.17
N SER A 9 4.26 -16.21 59.62
CA SER A 9 3.28 -15.13 59.42
C SER A 9 3.99 -13.79 59.54
N SER A 10 4.35 -13.19 58.40
CA SER A 10 4.78 -11.81 58.29
C SER A 10 3.55 -10.90 58.30
N ILE A 11 3.22 -10.40 59.50
CA ILE A 11 2.31 -9.27 59.70
C ILE A 11 3.12 -8.00 59.47
N LEU A 12 2.80 -7.25 58.41
CA LEU A 12 3.10 -5.82 58.35
C LEU A 12 1.79 -5.09 58.10
N SER A 13 1.37 -4.35 59.12
CA SER A 13 0.08 -3.72 59.25
C SER A 13 0.26 -2.23 59.50
N LEU A 14 -0.49 -1.46 58.71
CA LEU A 14 -0.99 -0.10 58.93
C LEU A 14 -0.02 1.08 58.98
N CYS A 15 -0.37 2.10 58.18
CA CYS A 15 -0.78 3.47 58.58
C CYS A 15 -0.93 4.31 57.27
N PHE A 16 -1.90 5.19 57.02
CA PHE A 16 -3.15 5.60 57.64
C PHE A 16 -4.03 6.29 56.56
N LEU A 17 -5.33 6.14 56.77
CA LEU A 17 -6.54 6.79 56.24
C LEU A 17 -6.43 8.18 55.58
N GLY A 18 -7.10 8.31 54.44
CA GLY A 18 -7.75 9.55 53.98
C GLY A 18 -9.18 9.23 53.52
N CYS A 19 -10.16 9.59 54.34
CA CYS A 19 -11.61 9.41 54.15
C CYS A 19 -12.22 10.72 53.62
N GLY A 20 -13.04 10.66 52.56
CA GLY A 20 -13.79 11.81 52.03
C GLY A 20 -14.65 11.43 50.81
N PRO A 21 -15.99 11.41 50.91
CA PRO A 21 -16.89 10.79 49.94
C PRO A 21 -17.47 11.78 48.92
N SER A 22 -17.56 11.39 47.64
CA SER A 22 -18.61 11.85 46.73
C SER A 22 -18.64 10.93 45.50
N GLY A 23 -19.83 10.39 45.22
CA GLY A 23 -20.03 9.36 44.21
C GLY A 23 -19.97 9.89 42.78
N SER A 24 -19.45 9.06 41.88
CA SER A 24 -19.72 9.12 40.44
C SER A 24 -19.29 7.78 39.82
N CYS A 25 -20.31 6.98 39.47
CA CYS A 25 -20.40 6.04 38.37
C CYS A 25 -19.10 5.32 37.93
N GLU A 26 -19.04 4.01 38.18
CA GLU A 26 -18.15 3.07 37.50
C GLU A 26 -18.16 3.31 35.98
N SER A 27 -17.07 3.87 35.46
CA SER A 27 -16.70 3.68 34.06
C SER A 27 -16.24 2.23 33.93
N ILE A 28 -17.10 1.40 33.35
CA ILE A 28 -16.68 0.12 32.78
C ILE A 28 -15.60 0.46 31.75
N ASN A 29 -14.33 0.22 32.10
CA ASN A 29 -13.24 0.20 31.13
C ASN A 29 -13.49 -1.02 30.25
N LEU A 30 -14.31 -0.83 29.22
CA LEU A 30 -14.39 -1.74 28.10
C LEU A 30 -13.07 -1.55 27.38
N ASP A 31 -12.11 -2.42 27.70
CA ASP A 31 -10.82 -2.54 27.05
C ASP A 31 -11.08 -2.99 25.60
N SER A 32 -11.52 -2.04 24.77
CA SER A 32 -11.59 -2.21 23.33
C SER A 32 -10.15 -2.20 22.85
N ASN A 33 -9.56 -3.38 22.93
CA ASN A 33 -8.30 -3.76 22.31
C ASN A 33 -8.48 -3.64 20.79
N THR A 34 -8.62 -2.40 20.31
CA THR A 34 -8.41 -2.05 18.92
C THR A 34 -6.93 -2.24 18.72
N LYS A 35 -6.54 -3.47 18.35
CA LYS A 35 -5.26 -3.70 17.69
C LYS A 35 -5.18 -2.64 16.61
N THR A 36 -4.28 -1.67 16.78
CA THR A 36 -3.87 -0.78 15.72
C THR A 36 -3.39 -1.70 14.60
N GLN A 37 -4.24 -1.93 13.60
CA GLN A 37 -3.85 -2.68 12.41
C GLN A 37 -2.79 -1.82 11.73
N ASN A 38 -1.52 -2.14 11.98
CA ASN A 38 -0.42 -1.54 11.27
C ASN A 38 -0.47 -2.12 9.86
N SER A 39 -1.08 -1.36 8.95
CA SER A 39 -1.00 -1.64 7.52
C SER A 39 0.47 -1.65 7.10
N VAL A 40 0.85 -2.56 6.22
CA VAL A 40 2.24 -2.72 5.76
C VAL A 40 2.31 -2.42 4.27
N ASP A 41 3.13 -1.44 3.92
CA ASP A 41 3.39 -1.06 2.55
C ASP A 41 4.52 -1.88 1.94
N ILE A 42 4.25 -2.39 0.75
CA ILE A 42 5.15 -3.16 -0.09
C ILE A 42 5.43 -2.35 -1.35
N LYS A 43 6.70 -2.26 -1.72
CA LYS A 43 7.11 -1.61 -2.97
C LYS A 43 7.48 -2.65 -4.02
N VAL A 44 6.95 -2.51 -5.23
CA VAL A 44 7.30 -3.38 -6.37
C VAL A 44 8.12 -2.57 -7.37
N GLU A 45 9.41 -2.92 -7.50
CA GLU A 45 10.40 -2.10 -8.20
C GLU A 45 11.17 -2.86 -9.27
N ARG A 46 11.06 -2.36 -10.50
CA ARG A 46 11.81 -2.64 -11.72
C ARG A 46 11.40 -1.53 -12.70
N GLY A 47 11.79 -0.30 -12.36
CA GLY A 47 10.93 0.87 -12.60
C GLY A 47 9.71 0.85 -11.66
N ALA A 48 8.87 1.88 -11.68
CA ALA A 48 7.65 1.80 -10.90
C ALA A 48 6.72 0.76 -11.55
N VAL A 49 6.35 -0.30 -10.82
CA VAL A 49 5.45 -1.34 -11.36
C VAL A 49 4.01 -1.07 -10.96
N PHE A 50 3.18 -0.72 -11.95
CA PHE A 50 1.77 -0.43 -11.82
C PHE A 50 0.89 -1.66 -11.97
N MET A 51 -0.26 -1.61 -11.30
CA MET A 51 -1.38 -2.53 -11.46
C MET A 51 -1.08 -4.03 -11.24
N SER A 52 0.09 -4.39 -10.71
CA SER A 52 0.47 -5.79 -10.43
C SER A 52 -0.43 -6.41 -9.37
N THR A 53 -0.51 -7.73 -9.35
CA THR A 53 -1.18 -8.45 -8.25
C THR A 53 -0.12 -8.87 -7.24
N VAL A 54 -0.17 -8.26 -6.05
CA VAL A 54 0.74 -8.57 -4.94
C VAL A 54 0.06 -9.49 -3.93
N VAL A 55 0.68 -10.64 -3.67
CA VAL A 55 0.12 -11.72 -2.86
C VAL A 55 1.15 -12.23 -1.86
N ASP A 56 0.73 -12.49 -0.63
CA ASP A 56 1.57 -13.12 0.39
C ASP A 56 1.55 -14.66 0.28
N ALA A 57 2.35 -15.35 1.10
CA ALA A 57 2.46 -16.81 1.07
C ALA A 57 1.16 -17.55 1.43
N ASN A 58 0.22 -16.87 2.09
CA ASN A 58 -1.10 -17.41 2.45
C ASN A 58 -2.17 -17.12 1.38
N GLY A 59 -1.83 -16.43 0.30
CA GLY A 59 -2.79 -16.04 -0.74
C GLY A 59 -3.53 -14.74 -0.45
N THR A 60 -3.19 -14.01 0.64
CA THR A 60 -3.75 -12.69 0.93
C THR A 60 -3.28 -11.72 -0.14
N LYS A 61 -4.20 -10.92 -0.68
CA LYS A 61 -3.87 -9.88 -1.67
C LYS A 61 -3.70 -8.52 -1.00
N ALA A 62 -2.68 -7.77 -1.41
CA ALA A 62 -2.54 -6.37 -1.05
C ALA A 62 -3.50 -5.48 -1.85
N SER A 63 -3.93 -4.36 -1.27
CA SER A 63 -4.66 -3.32 -1.99
C SER A 63 -3.69 -2.49 -2.84
N LYS A 64 -4.16 -2.08 -4.03
CA LYS A 64 -3.42 -1.21 -4.95
C LYS A 64 -3.62 0.26 -4.56
N ASN A 65 -2.53 1.00 -4.37
CA ASN A 65 -2.61 2.45 -4.12
C ASN A 65 -2.78 3.22 -5.43
N ASN A 66 -3.31 4.45 -5.36
CA ASN A 66 -3.52 5.35 -6.51
C ASN A 66 -4.23 4.67 -7.70
N LEU A 67 -5.30 3.91 -7.45
CA LEU A 67 -6.04 3.13 -8.46
C LEU A 67 -5.20 2.08 -9.22
N GLY A 68 -3.95 1.85 -8.81
CA GLY A 68 -2.97 1.00 -9.48
C GLY A 68 -1.83 1.75 -10.17
N TYR A 69 -1.86 3.08 -10.24
CA TYR A 69 -0.77 3.93 -10.76
C TYR A 69 0.24 4.30 -9.65
N SER A 70 0.53 3.34 -8.79
CA SER A 70 1.58 3.43 -7.79
C SER A 70 2.28 2.08 -7.71
N ASN A 71 3.58 2.11 -7.45
CA ASN A 71 4.35 0.93 -7.13
C ASN A 71 4.21 0.50 -5.65
N ILE A 72 3.31 1.11 -4.89
CA ILE A 72 3.05 0.81 -3.49
C ILE A 72 1.76 0.00 -3.36
N TYR A 73 1.84 -1.10 -2.61
CA TYR A 73 0.76 -2.04 -2.36
C TYR A 73 0.66 -2.27 -0.86
N THR A 74 -0.54 -2.17 -0.31
CA THR A 74 -0.73 -2.16 1.14
C THR A 74 -1.43 -3.43 1.61
N PHE A 75 -0.81 -4.15 2.54
CA PHE A 75 -1.48 -5.21 3.28
C PHE A 75 -2.16 -4.64 4.53
N PRO A 76 -3.35 -5.13 4.91
CA PRO A 76 -4.04 -4.67 6.12
C PRO A 76 -3.34 -5.13 7.41
N ASN A 77 -2.50 -6.17 7.33
CA ASN A 77 -1.69 -6.70 8.43
C ASN A 77 -0.30 -7.07 7.89
N GLN A 78 0.64 -7.41 8.77
CA GLN A 78 1.93 -7.96 8.36
C GLN A 78 1.75 -9.17 7.42
N PRO A 79 2.25 -9.12 6.16
CA PRO A 79 2.15 -10.24 5.24
C PRO A 79 3.04 -11.40 5.67
N ILE A 80 2.64 -12.61 5.26
CA ILE A 80 3.49 -13.79 5.40
C ILE A 80 4.41 -13.92 4.18
N TYR A 81 5.71 -14.00 4.43
CA TYR A 81 6.70 -14.17 3.38
C TYR A 81 6.82 -15.63 2.90
N PRO A 82 7.22 -15.86 1.64
CA PRO A 82 7.54 -14.84 0.64
C PRO A 82 6.29 -14.12 0.11
N ILE A 83 6.47 -12.87 -0.28
CA ILE A 83 5.48 -12.10 -1.04
C ILE A 83 5.85 -12.14 -2.52
N SER A 84 4.85 -12.10 -3.40
CA SER A 84 5.03 -12.16 -4.85
C SER A 84 4.24 -11.08 -5.57
N ALA A 85 4.79 -10.57 -6.67
CA ALA A 85 4.12 -9.66 -7.58
C ALA A 85 4.04 -10.32 -8.97
N LYS A 86 2.83 -10.34 -9.55
CA LYS A 86 2.56 -10.93 -10.86
C LYS A 86 1.81 -9.98 -11.77
N GLY A 87 2.20 -9.96 -13.04
CA GLY A 87 1.64 -9.08 -14.07
C GLY A 87 1.78 -7.59 -13.72
N GLY A 88 1.02 -6.75 -14.41
CA GLY A 88 1.14 -5.30 -14.30
C GLY A 88 2.07 -4.72 -15.36
N TYR A 89 2.45 -3.45 -15.16
CA TYR A 89 3.14 -2.65 -16.15
C TYR A 89 4.30 -1.90 -15.52
N ILE A 90 5.42 -1.84 -16.22
CA ILE A 90 6.62 -1.14 -15.83
C ILE A 90 6.55 0.26 -16.45
N ASP A 91 6.59 1.28 -15.59
CA ASP A 91 6.78 2.68 -15.97
C ASP A 91 8.22 2.88 -16.44
N ILE A 92 8.45 2.74 -17.75
CA ILE A 92 9.80 2.77 -18.32
C ILE A 92 10.32 4.20 -18.42
N ASP A 93 9.44 5.16 -18.68
CA ASP A 93 9.82 6.56 -18.85
C ASP A 93 9.74 7.39 -17.56
N GLY A 94 9.20 6.81 -16.49
CA GLY A 94 9.15 7.40 -15.16
C GLY A 94 8.14 8.54 -15.06
N ASN A 95 7.17 8.62 -15.96
CA ASN A 95 6.23 9.73 -16.02
C ASN A 95 5.03 9.57 -15.07
N GLY A 96 4.89 8.42 -14.40
CA GLY A 96 3.82 8.14 -13.44
C GLY A 96 2.48 7.79 -14.08
N LYS A 97 2.42 7.56 -15.38
CA LYS A 97 1.23 7.24 -16.17
C LYS A 97 1.50 6.00 -17.00
N LEU A 98 0.43 5.33 -17.42
CA LEU A 98 0.54 4.21 -18.34
C LEU A 98 0.54 4.75 -19.77
N THR A 99 1.63 4.55 -20.50
CA THR A 99 1.82 5.02 -21.87
C THR A 99 2.33 3.92 -22.78
N ARG A 100 2.37 4.17 -24.08
CA ARG A 100 2.90 3.24 -25.09
C ARG A 100 4.40 2.95 -24.94
N ASP A 101 5.12 3.78 -24.19
CA ASP A 101 6.55 3.61 -23.95
C ASP A 101 6.81 2.66 -22.76
N ASP A 102 5.74 2.20 -22.09
CA ASP A 102 5.78 1.22 -21.01
C ASP A 102 5.75 -0.23 -21.50
N ALA A 103 6.10 -1.14 -20.60
CA ALA A 103 6.11 -2.57 -20.87
C ALA A 103 5.31 -3.38 -19.85
N LYS A 104 4.91 -4.58 -20.25
CA LYS A 104 4.33 -5.57 -19.34
C LYS A 104 5.41 -6.14 -18.43
N LEU A 105 5.06 -6.32 -17.16
CA LEU A 105 5.83 -7.21 -16.29
C LEU A 105 5.57 -8.66 -16.70
N ASP A 106 6.55 -9.27 -17.34
CA ASP A 106 6.50 -10.62 -17.92
C ASP A 106 7.24 -11.68 -17.09
N ILE A 107 7.67 -11.32 -15.89
CA ILE A 107 8.23 -12.23 -14.90
C ILE A 107 7.43 -12.16 -13.60
N ASP A 108 7.34 -13.29 -12.91
CA ASP A 108 6.88 -13.31 -11.53
C ASP A 108 8.04 -12.87 -10.62
N MET A 109 7.81 -11.82 -9.84
CA MET A 109 8.80 -11.35 -8.87
C MET A 109 8.44 -11.81 -7.46
N VAL A 110 9.46 -12.13 -6.66
CA VAL A 110 9.31 -12.68 -5.30
C VAL A 110 10.28 -11.98 -4.36
N SER A 111 9.87 -11.82 -3.09
CA SER A 111 10.72 -11.28 -2.04
C SER A 111 10.41 -11.84 -0.65
N TYR A 112 11.42 -11.78 0.21
CA TYR A 112 11.36 -12.02 1.64
C TYR A 112 11.43 -10.70 2.45
N SER A 113 11.23 -9.55 1.80
CA SER A 113 11.20 -8.22 2.41
C SER A 113 10.06 -7.36 1.84
N ASN A 114 9.89 -6.15 2.38
CA ASN A 114 8.88 -5.19 1.90
C ASN A 114 9.17 -4.61 0.50
N ILE A 115 10.23 -5.06 -0.18
CA ILE A 115 10.60 -4.63 -1.52
C ILE A 115 10.62 -5.86 -2.42
N ILE A 116 9.80 -5.85 -3.46
CA ILE A 116 9.78 -6.87 -4.51
C ILE A 116 10.53 -6.31 -5.71
N SER A 117 11.64 -6.92 -6.09
CA SER A 117 12.44 -6.50 -7.25
C SER A 117 13.08 -7.70 -7.96
N PRO A 118 13.68 -7.50 -9.14
CA PRO A 118 14.48 -8.54 -9.79
C PRO A 118 15.63 -9.02 -8.89
N LEU A 119 16.24 -8.13 -8.09
CA LEU A 119 17.30 -8.49 -7.15
C LEU A 119 16.79 -9.47 -6.08
N THR A 120 15.67 -9.17 -5.42
CA THR A 120 15.11 -10.08 -4.41
C THR A 120 14.66 -11.39 -5.03
N THR A 121 14.22 -11.36 -6.29
CA THR A 121 13.73 -12.52 -7.03
C THR A 121 14.86 -13.46 -7.42
N ILE A 122 15.97 -12.95 -7.96
CA ILE A 122 17.07 -13.79 -8.45
C ILE A 122 17.81 -14.49 -7.31
N VAL A 123 17.84 -13.89 -6.12
CA VAL A 123 18.48 -14.47 -4.93
C VAL A 123 17.52 -15.29 -4.06
N LYS A 124 16.26 -15.48 -4.48
CA LYS A 124 15.25 -16.18 -3.68
C LYS A 124 15.78 -17.56 -3.25
N ASP A 125 15.70 -17.82 -1.94
CA ASP A 125 16.14 -19.09 -1.32
C ASP A 125 17.59 -19.52 -1.64
N ASN A 126 18.45 -18.58 -2.07
CA ASN A 126 19.80 -18.88 -2.52
C ASN A 126 20.84 -17.99 -1.84
N ASN A 127 21.30 -18.42 -0.65
CA ASN A 127 22.34 -17.71 0.09
C ASN A 127 23.66 -17.60 -0.68
N SER A 128 24.03 -18.61 -1.48
CA SER A 128 25.25 -18.57 -2.30
C SER A 128 25.20 -17.46 -3.36
N SER A 129 24.01 -17.16 -3.90
CA SER A 129 23.82 -16.02 -4.80
C SER A 129 24.05 -14.68 -4.10
N ILE A 130 23.58 -14.54 -2.85
CA ILE A 130 23.81 -13.33 -2.05
C ILE A 130 25.30 -13.15 -1.78
N GLU A 131 25.98 -14.21 -1.37
CA GLU A 131 27.44 -14.20 -1.13
C GLU A 131 28.21 -13.84 -2.40
N TYR A 132 27.83 -14.42 -3.54
CA TYR A 132 28.47 -14.13 -4.83
C TYR A 132 28.31 -12.66 -5.23
N LEU A 133 27.10 -12.10 -5.11
CA LEU A 133 26.85 -10.68 -5.41
C LEU A 133 27.60 -9.74 -4.47
N THR A 134 27.64 -10.07 -3.18
CA THR A 134 28.35 -9.27 -2.18
C THR A 134 29.86 -9.28 -2.43
N LYS A 135 30.44 -10.47 -2.68
CA LYS A 135 31.88 -10.66 -2.83
C LYS A 135 32.44 -10.08 -4.12
N ASN A 136 31.71 -10.22 -5.23
CA ASN A 136 32.23 -9.88 -6.56
C ASN A 136 31.78 -8.52 -7.07
N TYR A 137 30.67 -7.99 -6.56
CA TYR A 137 30.02 -6.81 -7.14
C TYR A 137 29.59 -5.75 -6.14
N ASN A 138 30.02 -5.86 -4.87
CA ASN A 138 29.74 -4.86 -3.83
C ASN A 138 28.25 -4.57 -3.61
N ILE A 139 27.38 -5.53 -3.94
CA ILE A 139 25.94 -5.46 -3.65
C ILE A 139 25.72 -5.99 -2.25
N SER A 140 25.46 -5.11 -1.28
CA SER A 140 25.24 -5.55 0.09
C SER A 140 23.87 -6.23 0.26
N ARG A 141 23.73 -7.05 1.30
CA ARG A 141 22.43 -7.64 1.67
C ARG A 141 21.34 -6.58 1.85
N SER A 142 21.69 -5.42 2.42
CA SER A 142 20.73 -4.32 2.62
C SER A 142 20.31 -3.68 1.29
N ASP A 143 21.21 -3.61 0.31
CA ASP A 143 20.86 -3.11 -1.03
C ASP A 143 19.90 -4.06 -1.77
N ILE A 144 19.95 -5.36 -1.45
CA ILE A 144 19.03 -6.36 -2.02
C ILE A 144 17.65 -6.27 -1.37
N PHE A 145 17.57 -6.21 -0.04
CA PHE A 145 16.30 -6.43 0.67
C PHE A 145 15.66 -5.18 1.28
N ASP A 146 16.43 -4.15 1.63
CA ASP A 146 15.93 -3.04 2.45
C ASP A 146 15.81 -1.73 1.66
N LYS A 147 16.45 -1.65 0.51
CA LYS A 147 16.53 -0.41 -0.29
C LYS A 147 15.92 -0.58 -1.67
N VAL A 148 15.38 0.52 -2.18
CA VAL A 148 14.77 0.59 -3.51
C VAL A 148 15.87 0.70 -4.55
N PRO A 149 16.03 -0.26 -5.49
CA PRO A 149 17.14 -0.28 -6.44
C PRO A 149 17.43 1.04 -7.14
N SER A 150 16.41 1.75 -7.62
CA SER A 150 16.51 3.04 -8.34
C SER A 150 17.10 4.20 -7.52
N LYS A 151 17.27 4.03 -6.20
CA LYS A 151 17.70 5.09 -5.28
C LYS A 151 18.94 4.71 -4.45
N THR A 152 19.51 3.54 -4.66
CA THR A 152 20.54 2.98 -3.76
C THR A 152 21.96 3.32 -4.20
N SER A 153 22.37 2.79 -5.35
CA SER A 153 23.72 2.95 -5.90
C SER A 153 23.72 2.60 -7.38
N ILE A 154 24.75 3.02 -8.12
CA ILE A 154 24.95 2.63 -9.52
C ILE A 154 24.98 1.12 -9.64
N ASP A 155 25.77 0.42 -8.82
CA ASP A 155 25.87 -1.05 -8.87
C ASP A 155 24.50 -1.71 -8.63
N THR A 156 23.70 -1.22 -7.68
CA THR A 156 22.35 -1.76 -7.43
C THR A 156 21.40 -1.54 -8.62
N ILE A 157 21.47 -0.38 -9.29
CA ILE A 157 20.69 -0.09 -10.50
C ILE A 157 21.07 -1.04 -11.64
N LEU A 158 22.38 -1.21 -11.87
CA LEU A 158 22.89 -2.13 -12.91
C LEU A 158 22.45 -3.57 -12.60
N PHE A 159 22.63 -4.01 -11.36
CA PHE A 159 22.31 -5.39 -10.98
C PHE A 159 20.81 -5.69 -10.93
N SER A 160 19.95 -4.71 -10.69
CA SER A 160 18.51 -4.89 -10.88
C SER A 160 18.16 -5.24 -12.33
N ASN A 161 18.78 -4.55 -13.29
CA ASN A 161 18.60 -4.82 -14.72
C ASN A 161 19.23 -6.16 -15.15
N ILE A 162 20.44 -6.46 -14.68
CA ILE A 162 21.12 -7.74 -14.91
C ILE A 162 20.28 -8.89 -14.36
N ALA A 163 19.77 -8.75 -13.13
CA ALA A 163 18.94 -9.77 -12.48
C ALA A 163 17.67 -10.03 -13.29
N TYR A 164 17.04 -8.98 -13.82
CA TYR A 164 15.88 -9.14 -14.67
C TYR A 164 16.18 -9.98 -15.92
N ILE A 165 17.23 -9.62 -16.68
CA ILE A 165 17.61 -10.34 -17.89
C ILE A 165 18.01 -11.79 -17.57
N ALA A 166 18.73 -12.01 -16.48
CA ALA A 166 19.10 -13.34 -16.03
C ALA A 166 17.88 -14.18 -15.66
N ILE A 167 16.89 -13.64 -14.94
CA ILE A 167 15.63 -14.35 -14.64
C ILE A 167 14.90 -14.71 -15.94
N LYS A 168 14.76 -13.75 -16.86
CA LYS A 168 14.04 -13.95 -18.12
C LYS A 168 14.67 -15.03 -18.99
N ASN A 169 15.99 -15.11 -19.02
CA ASN A 169 16.73 -16.10 -19.80
C ASN A 169 17.13 -17.34 -18.99
N SER A 170 16.70 -17.45 -17.73
CA SER A 170 17.06 -18.54 -16.82
C SER A 170 18.57 -18.74 -16.61
N TYR A 171 19.35 -17.65 -16.66
CA TYR A 171 20.78 -17.68 -16.37
C TYR A 171 21.01 -17.88 -14.87
N LYS A 172 21.91 -18.81 -14.53
CA LYS A 172 22.35 -18.99 -13.14
C LYS A 172 23.32 -17.89 -12.76
N ILE A 173 23.17 -17.33 -11.57
CA ILE A 173 24.22 -16.47 -10.98
C ILE A 173 25.49 -17.29 -10.92
N ASP A 174 26.61 -16.72 -11.37
CA ASP A 174 27.95 -17.32 -11.57
C ASP A 174 28.22 -18.00 -12.92
N SER A 175 27.20 -18.15 -13.77
CA SER A 175 27.39 -18.68 -15.13
C SER A 175 28.16 -17.71 -16.04
N ASP A 176 28.70 -18.24 -17.14
CA ASP A 176 29.35 -17.45 -18.18
C ASP A 176 28.35 -16.48 -18.82
N GLU A 177 27.10 -16.91 -19.05
CA GLU A 177 26.03 -16.07 -19.60
C GLU A 177 25.66 -14.91 -18.65
N PHE A 178 25.60 -15.19 -17.34
CA PHE A 178 25.39 -14.15 -16.33
C PHE A 178 26.56 -13.16 -16.32
N THR A 179 27.79 -13.65 -16.32
CA THR A 179 29.01 -12.82 -16.32
C THR A 179 29.11 -11.97 -17.59
N GLN A 180 28.75 -12.53 -18.75
CA GLN A 180 28.69 -11.79 -20.00
C GLN A 180 27.61 -10.69 -19.95
N THR A 181 26.45 -10.99 -19.36
CA THR A 181 25.37 -10.00 -19.16
C THR A 181 25.84 -8.84 -18.26
N VAL A 182 26.57 -9.14 -17.18
CA VAL A 182 27.18 -8.13 -16.30
C VAL A 182 28.13 -7.23 -17.10
N THR A 183 29.04 -7.81 -17.88
CA THR A 183 30.02 -7.08 -18.70
C THR A 183 29.31 -6.17 -19.70
N ASN A 184 28.36 -6.71 -20.47
CA ASN A 184 27.61 -5.96 -21.48
C ASN A 184 26.89 -4.74 -20.89
N ILE A 185 26.23 -4.89 -19.74
CA ILE A 185 25.50 -3.80 -19.10
C ILE A 185 26.45 -2.75 -18.51
N LYS A 186 27.57 -3.17 -17.92
CA LYS A 186 28.61 -2.23 -17.46
C LYS A 186 29.21 -1.44 -18.62
N ASP A 187 29.42 -2.07 -19.77
CA ASP A 187 29.93 -1.40 -20.96
C ASP A 187 28.92 -0.37 -21.48
N ILE A 188 27.63 -0.72 -21.56
CA ILE A 188 26.56 0.23 -21.92
C ILE A 188 26.55 1.42 -20.96
N TYR A 189 26.62 1.17 -19.65
CA TYR A 189 26.69 2.22 -18.65
C TYR A 189 27.91 3.14 -18.85
N ASN A 190 29.11 2.55 -18.98
CA ASN A 190 30.34 3.31 -19.13
C ASN A 190 30.35 4.16 -20.42
N GLN A 191 29.75 3.66 -21.50
CA GLN A 191 29.71 4.35 -22.79
C GLN A 191 28.67 5.47 -22.85
N LYS A 192 27.52 5.30 -22.18
CA LYS A 192 26.35 6.19 -22.39
C LYS A 192 25.93 6.98 -21.15
N PHE A 193 26.23 6.49 -19.95
CA PHE A 193 25.59 6.95 -18.72
C PHE A 193 26.56 7.26 -17.58
N ALA A 194 27.88 7.10 -17.78
CA ALA A 194 28.89 7.34 -16.75
C ALA A 194 28.87 8.76 -16.15
N ASP A 195 28.45 9.75 -16.93
CA ASP A 195 28.37 11.16 -16.51
C ASP A 195 27.08 11.50 -15.74
N ILE A 196 26.13 10.58 -15.65
CA ILE A 196 24.83 10.80 -15.00
C ILE A 196 24.99 10.59 -13.50
N LYS A 197 24.82 11.67 -12.73
CA LYS A 197 24.96 11.67 -11.28
C LYS A 197 23.66 11.41 -10.52
N ASP A 198 22.54 11.77 -11.13
CA ASP A 198 21.23 11.53 -10.52
C ASP A 198 20.84 10.06 -10.69
N LEU A 199 20.77 9.34 -9.57
CA LEU A 199 20.50 7.89 -9.57
C LEU A 199 19.12 7.55 -10.14
N HIS A 200 18.13 8.40 -9.90
CA HIS A 200 16.78 8.17 -10.38
C HIS A 200 16.73 8.34 -11.90
N GLN A 201 17.31 9.42 -12.42
CA GLN A 201 17.45 9.66 -13.85
C GLN A 201 18.27 8.56 -14.53
N LEU A 202 19.37 8.12 -13.92
CA LEU A 202 20.17 6.99 -14.40
C LEU A 202 19.32 5.72 -14.50
N SER A 203 18.52 5.42 -13.48
CA SER A 203 17.68 4.22 -13.47
C SER A 203 16.69 4.20 -14.63
N ILE A 204 16.03 5.34 -14.90
CA ILE A 204 15.08 5.50 -16.01
C ILE A 204 15.79 5.35 -17.36
N LEU A 205 16.88 6.09 -17.59
CA LEU A 205 17.56 6.11 -18.88
C LEU A 205 18.20 4.75 -19.22
N LEU A 206 18.76 4.07 -18.23
CA LEU A 206 19.30 2.73 -18.42
C LEU A 206 18.18 1.74 -18.72
N GLU A 207 17.06 1.80 -17.99
CA GLU A 207 15.91 0.93 -18.22
C GLU A 207 15.34 1.13 -19.63
N GLN A 208 15.15 2.39 -20.07
CA GLN A 208 14.80 2.71 -21.46
C GLN A 208 15.77 2.12 -22.47
N GLU A 209 17.08 2.21 -22.22
CA GLU A 209 18.08 1.71 -23.16
C GLU A 209 18.04 0.18 -23.29
N LEU A 210 17.93 -0.52 -22.16
CA LEU A 210 17.92 -1.99 -22.14
C LEU A 210 16.58 -2.57 -22.62
N LEU A 211 15.48 -1.85 -22.43
CA LEU A 211 14.13 -2.34 -22.76
C LEU A 211 13.65 -1.96 -24.16
N LYS A 212 14.44 -1.18 -24.93
CA LYS A 212 14.21 -0.98 -26.37
C LYS A 212 14.18 -2.29 -27.15
N ASP A 213 14.90 -3.31 -26.68
CA ASP A 213 14.87 -4.62 -27.30
C ASP A 213 13.55 -5.34 -26.96
N LYS A 214 12.73 -5.56 -27.98
CA LYS A 214 11.45 -6.28 -27.88
C LYS A 214 11.61 -7.75 -27.50
N ASN A 215 12.82 -8.30 -27.56
CA ASN A 215 13.11 -9.62 -27.01
C ASN A 215 13.19 -9.57 -25.48
N ILE A 216 13.51 -8.42 -24.90
CA ILE A 216 13.72 -8.22 -23.46
C ILE A 216 12.43 -7.81 -22.76
N THR A 217 11.51 -7.07 -23.38
CA THR A 217 10.17 -6.83 -22.81
C THR A 217 9.05 -6.84 -23.85
N THR A 218 7.83 -7.06 -23.38
CA THR A 218 6.63 -6.94 -24.22
C THR A 218 6.05 -5.54 -24.06
N PRO A 219 6.05 -4.69 -25.11
CA PRO A 219 5.41 -3.37 -25.05
C PRO A 219 3.92 -3.47 -24.76
N ILE A 220 3.35 -2.46 -24.11
CA ILE A 220 1.90 -2.33 -24.00
C ILE A 220 1.30 -1.82 -25.33
N SER A 221 0.13 -2.33 -25.69
CA SER A 221 -0.60 -1.84 -26.87
C SER A 221 -1.57 -0.71 -26.52
N GLU A 222 -1.84 0.19 -27.47
CA GLU A 222 -2.81 1.28 -27.33
C GLU A 222 -4.22 0.78 -26.92
N ASN A 223 -4.63 -0.36 -27.47
CA ASN A 223 -5.90 -1.00 -27.15
C ASN A 223 -5.94 -1.46 -25.68
N GLU A 224 -4.83 -1.95 -25.14
CA GLU A 224 -4.73 -2.33 -23.74
C GLU A 224 -4.77 -1.12 -22.82
N ILE A 225 -4.04 -0.04 -23.14
CA ILE A 225 -4.10 1.23 -22.41
C ILE A 225 -5.56 1.71 -22.35
N THR A 226 -6.20 1.83 -23.51
CA THR A 226 -7.60 2.29 -23.62
C THR A 226 -8.56 1.40 -22.82
N SER A 227 -8.36 0.08 -22.85
CA SER A 227 -9.19 -0.87 -22.10
C SER A 227 -9.03 -0.70 -20.59
N ILE A 228 -7.80 -0.48 -20.12
CA ILE A 228 -7.50 -0.22 -18.71
C ILE A 228 -8.13 1.10 -18.27
N GLU A 229 -7.94 2.16 -19.05
CA GLU A 229 -8.51 3.48 -18.77
C GLU A 229 -10.04 3.45 -18.76
N ASN A 230 -10.68 2.73 -19.68
CA ASN A 230 -12.13 2.53 -19.67
C ASN A 230 -12.61 1.74 -18.45
N ASN A 231 -11.89 0.69 -18.06
CA ASN A 231 -12.21 -0.09 -16.87
C ASN A 231 -12.06 0.72 -15.59
N ILE A 232 -11.15 1.70 -15.56
CA ILE A 232 -11.00 2.64 -14.44
C ILE A 232 -12.10 3.71 -14.49
N SER A 233 -12.40 4.25 -15.68
CA SER A 233 -13.44 5.25 -15.97
C SER A 233 -14.84 4.80 -15.56
N ASN A 234 -15.09 3.49 -15.65
CA ASN A 234 -16.36 2.85 -15.32
C ASN A 234 -16.45 2.35 -13.86
N GLN A 235 -15.51 2.71 -12.99
CA GLN A 235 -15.62 2.42 -11.55
C GLN A 235 -16.65 3.36 -10.91
N THR A 236 -17.51 2.77 -10.08
CA THR A 236 -18.56 3.51 -9.36
C THR A 236 -18.04 3.90 -7.97
N ILE A 237 -18.08 5.19 -7.67
CA ILE A 237 -17.84 5.69 -6.31
C ILE A 237 -19.19 5.73 -5.59
N THR A 238 -19.30 5.02 -4.46
CA THR A 238 -20.48 5.12 -3.59
C THR A 238 -20.10 5.83 -2.30
N PRO A 239 -20.65 7.02 -2.00
CA PRO A 239 -20.46 7.65 -0.70
C PRO A 239 -21.15 6.82 0.40
N ILE A 240 -20.49 6.68 1.56
CA ILE A 240 -21.07 6.05 2.75
C ILE A 240 -21.28 7.14 3.80
N ILE A 241 -22.49 7.19 4.34
CA ILE A 241 -22.84 8.06 5.47
C ILE A 241 -22.98 7.18 6.72
N SER A 242 -22.26 7.50 7.78
CA SER A 242 -22.41 6.89 9.10
C SER A 242 -22.62 7.96 10.17
N GLY A 243 -23.56 7.74 11.08
CA GLY A 243 -23.82 8.61 12.23
C GLY A 243 -24.29 7.81 13.43
N THR A 244 -24.01 8.32 14.63
CA THR A 244 -24.40 7.70 15.90
C THR A 244 -25.55 8.49 16.51
N ASP A 245 -26.66 7.81 16.82
CA ASP A 245 -27.83 8.41 17.47
C ASP A 245 -27.54 8.67 18.96
N LYS A 246 -27.87 9.87 19.43
CA LYS A 246 -27.62 10.33 20.81
C LYS A 246 -28.45 9.58 21.86
N ASN A 247 -29.58 9.00 21.46
CA ASN A 247 -30.58 8.47 22.40
C ASN A 247 -30.51 6.94 22.61
N ASN A 248 -29.58 6.23 21.97
CA ASN A 248 -29.54 4.76 22.04
C ASN A 248 -28.41 4.26 22.95
N THR A 249 -28.67 4.25 24.25
CA THR A 249 -27.87 3.51 25.23
C THR A 249 -27.89 2.02 24.90
N THR A 250 -26.74 1.48 24.50
CA THR A 250 -26.44 0.04 24.41
C THR A 250 -27.36 -0.79 23.49
N THR A 251 -27.31 -0.50 22.19
CA THR A 251 -27.30 -1.58 21.20
C THR A 251 -26.62 -1.06 19.95
N THR A 252 -25.52 -1.69 19.54
CA THR A 252 -24.81 -1.44 18.28
C THR A 252 -25.67 -1.89 17.10
N GLN A 253 -26.88 -1.35 16.96
CA GLN A 253 -27.57 -1.35 15.70
C GLN A 253 -27.04 -0.15 14.93
N GLN A 254 -26.05 -0.43 14.11
CA GLN A 254 -25.66 0.40 12.98
C GLN A 254 -26.93 0.59 12.12
N GLN A 255 -27.76 1.57 12.46
CA GLN A 255 -28.92 1.90 11.64
C GLN A 255 -28.38 2.42 10.31
N SER A 256 -28.43 1.53 9.33
CA SER A 256 -28.12 1.85 7.94
C SER A 256 -29.22 2.79 7.48
N TYR A 257 -28.95 4.09 7.53
CA TYR A 257 -29.68 5.03 6.68
C TYR A 257 -29.55 4.50 5.26
N THR A 258 -30.65 4.41 4.51
CA THR A 258 -30.59 4.03 3.08
C THR A 258 -29.56 4.96 2.45
N PRO A 259 -28.39 4.43 2.04
CA PRO A 259 -27.33 5.28 1.54
C PRO A 259 -27.91 6.02 0.35
N PHE A 260 -27.73 7.34 0.30
CA PHE A 260 -27.92 8.08 -0.93
C PHE A 260 -26.87 7.54 -1.90
N SER A 261 -27.23 6.50 -2.67
CA SER A 261 -26.34 5.92 -3.67
C SER A 261 -26.50 6.75 -4.93
N LYS A 262 -25.65 7.75 -5.09
CA LYS A 262 -25.42 8.37 -6.38
C LYS A 262 -24.19 7.71 -6.97
N GLU A 263 -24.37 7.08 -8.12
CA GLU A 263 -23.28 6.51 -8.88
C GLU A 263 -22.50 7.65 -9.54
N TYR A 264 -21.20 7.72 -9.25
CA TYR A 264 -20.28 8.60 -9.95
C TYR A 264 -19.32 7.77 -10.78
N LYS A 265 -19.06 8.23 -12.00
CA LYS A 265 -17.99 7.71 -12.85
C LYS A 265 -16.70 8.42 -12.46
N SER A 266 -15.55 7.77 -12.61
CA SER A 266 -14.26 8.43 -12.37
C SER A 266 -13.90 9.48 -13.44
N SER A 267 -14.67 9.56 -14.53
CA SER A 267 -14.65 10.66 -15.50
C SER A 267 -15.47 11.88 -15.05
N ASP A 268 -16.28 11.76 -14.00
CA ASP A 268 -17.02 12.91 -13.47
C ASP A 268 -16.05 13.92 -12.84
N SER A 269 -16.38 15.21 -12.95
CA SER A 269 -15.55 16.25 -12.34
C SER A 269 -15.48 16.06 -10.82
N VAL A 270 -14.34 16.42 -10.22
CA VAL A 270 -14.17 16.38 -8.75
C VAL A 270 -15.31 17.14 -8.04
N ASN A 271 -15.73 18.29 -8.59
CA ASN A 271 -16.85 19.07 -8.04
C ASN A 271 -18.18 18.31 -8.06
N SER A 272 -18.46 17.51 -9.09
CA SER A 272 -19.68 16.70 -9.14
C SER A 272 -19.68 15.55 -8.12
N ILE A 273 -18.51 15.03 -7.75
CA ILE A 273 -18.36 13.96 -6.74
C ILE A 273 -18.60 14.51 -5.33
N TRP A 274 -18.10 15.73 -5.04
CA TRP A 274 -18.23 16.34 -3.70
C TRP A 274 -19.53 17.10 -3.47
N ASN A 275 -20.25 17.49 -4.52
CA ASN A 275 -21.53 18.19 -4.40
C ASN A 275 -22.69 17.17 -4.30
N PHE A 276 -23.04 16.79 -3.07
CA PHE A 276 -24.24 16.01 -2.77
C PHE A 276 -25.06 16.64 -1.64
N ILE A 277 -26.38 16.47 -1.70
CA ILE A 277 -27.32 16.95 -0.71
C ILE A 277 -27.73 15.79 0.18
N ILE A 278 -27.56 15.94 1.48
CA ILE A 278 -28.02 14.98 2.48
C ILE A 278 -29.28 15.53 3.11
N LYS A 279 -30.39 14.79 2.99
CA LYS A 279 -31.63 15.10 3.72
C LYS A 279 -31.55 14.41 5.09
N ILE A 280 -31.39 15.20 6.13
CA ILE A 280 -31.40 14.70 7.51
C ILE A 280 -32.85 14.77 8.03
N PRO A 281 -33.45 13.66 8.47
CA PRO A 281 -34.76 13.67 9.10
C PRO A 281 -34.78 14.63 10.30
N ILE A 282 -35.78 15.50 10.36
CA ILE A 282 -35.89 16.59 11.36
C ILE A 282 -36.10 16.04 12.80
N ASP A 283 -36.47 14.77 12.92
CA ASP A 283 -36.83 14.06 14.14
C ASP A 283 -35.66 13.37 14.86
N LYS A 284 -34.42 13.47 14.36
CA LYS A 284 -33.25 12.82 14.97
C LYS A 284 -32.17 13.81 15.45
N ASP A 285 -31.81 13.72 16.73
CA ASP A 285 -30.63 14.39 17.30
C ASP A 285 -29.37 13.58 16.95
N ILE A 286 -28.61 14.07 15.97
CA ILE A 286 -27.34 13.49 15.52
C ILE A 286 -26.21 14.40 15.99
N ASP A 287 -25.34 13.90 16.87
CA ASP A 287 -24.22 14.68 17.42
C ASP A 287 -22.97 14.66 16.55
N ASN A 288 -22.73 13.54 15.86
CA ASN A 288 -21.53 13.32 15.08
C ASN A 288 -21.90 12.70 13.73
N PHE A 289 -21.37 13.28 12.66
CA PHE A 289 -21.60 12.87 11.29
C PHE A 289 -20.27 12.53 10.62
N ASP A 290 -20.09 11.26 10.25
CA ASP A 290 -18.92 10.79 9.53
C ASP A 290 -19.29 10.52 8.06
N ILE A 291 -18.58 11.18 7.16
CA ILE A 291 -18.70 11.00 5.71
C ILE A 291 -17.47 10.25 5.22
N GLY A 292 -17.69 9.08 4.63
CA GLY A 292 -16.66 8.30 3.95
C GLY A 292 -16.99 8.08 2.47
N THR A 293 -16.01 7.66 1.69
CA THR A 293 -16.25 7.19 0.31
C THR A 293 -15.76 5.75 0.18
N THR A 294 -16.50 4.92 -0.57
CA THR A 294 -16.04 3.57 -0.93
C THR A 294 -15.94 3.49 -2.45
N LEU A 295 -14.77 3.05 -2.93
CA LEU A 295 -14.56 2.73 -4.34
C LEU A 295 -14.88 1.25 -4.54
N VAL A 296 -15.87 0.97 -5.38
CA VAL A 296 -16.24 -0.41 -5.74
C VAL A 296 -15.69 -0.70 -7.13
N ARG A 297 -14.74 -1.64 -7.23
CA ARG A 297 -14.21 -2.13 -8.52
C ARG A 297 -15.07 -3.31 -8.99
N ASN A 298 -15.66 -3.19 -10.18
CA ASN A 298 -16.71 -4.10 -10.67
C ASN A 298 -16.24 -5.39 -11.36
N ILE A 299 -14.96 -5.78 -11.34
CA ILE A 299 -14.50 -6.92 -12.16
C ILE A 299 -14.27 -8.21 -11.32
N ASP A 300 -14.08 -8.10 -10.01
CA ASP A 300 -13.89 -9.23 -9.09
C ASP A 300 -14.59 -9.05 -7.72
N GLY A 301 -15.36 -7.97 -7.54
CA GLY A 301 -16.11 -7.69 -6.33
C GLY A 301 -15.27 -7.27 -5.12
N THR A 302 -13.96 -7.05 -5.30
CA THR A 302 -13.09 -6.57 -4.23
C THR A 302 -13.39 -5.10 -3.93
N LYS A 303 -13.92 -4.82 -2.74
CA LYS A 303 -14.20 -3.46 -2.26
C LYS A 303 -12.91 -2.81 -1.78
N GLY A 304 -12.55 -1.65 -2.33
CA GLY A 304 -11.49 -0.80 -1.79
C GLY A 304 -12.11 0.28 -0.90
N PHE A 305 -11.72 0.33 0.37
CA PHE A 305 -12.14 1.41 1.26
C PHE A 305 -11.15 2.57 1.15
N ILE A 306 -11.63 3.77 0.87
CA ILE A 306 -10.88 5.00 1.16
C ILE A 306 -11.57 5.67 2.35
N LEU A 307 -11.08 5.38 3.55
CA LEU A 307 -11.45 6.16 4.73
C LEU A 307 -10.71 7.50 4.63
N SER A 308 -11.44 8.59 4.36
CA SER A 308 -10.93 9.92 4.67
C SER A 308 -10.92 10.09 6.18
N LYS A 309 -9.85 9.65 6.83
CA LYS A 309 -9.53 10.09 8.20
C LYS A 309 -9.11 11.55 8.11
N GLY A 310 -9.94 12.48 8.58
CA GLY A 310 -9.54 13.88 8.72
C GLY A 310 -10.59 14.95 8.43
N VAL A 311 -11.86 14.63 8.21
CA VAL A 311 -12.87 15.70 8.27
C VAL A 311 -13.04 16.07 9.74
N SER A 312 -12.56 17.26 10.13
CA SER A 312 -12.86 17.81 11.45
C SER A 312 -14.37 17.74 11.69
N PRO A 313 -14.84 17.41 12.91
CA PRO A 313 -16.26 17.40 13.20
C PRO A 313 -16.86 18.75 12.81
N VAL A 314 -17.77 18.74 11.84
CA VAL A 314 -18.55 19.93 11.50
C VAL A 314 -19.54 20.13 12.64
N SER A 315 -19.21 21.00 13.59
CA SER A 315 -20.16 21.45 14.61
C SER A 315 -21.31 22.20 13.94
N LEU A 316 -22.47 21.57 13.88
CA LEU A 316 -23.69 22.20 13.38
C LEU A 316 -24.27 23.11 14.46
N VAL A 317 -24.10 24.42 14.29
CA VAL A 317 -24.90 25.42 15.04
C VAL A 317 -26.23 25.58 14.30
N ARG A 318 -27.30 25.07 14.91
CA ARG A 318 -28.69 25.10 14.42
C ARG A 318 -29.12 26.50 13.93
N PRO A 319 -29.48 26.70 12.64
CA PRO A 319 -30.39 27.75 12.24
C PRO A 319 -31.82 27.19 12.30
N ALA A 320 -32.75 27.95 12.89
CA ALA A 320 -34.10 27.48 13.25
C ALA A 320 -35.03 27.11 12.08
N ALA A 321 -34.57 27.11 10.83
CA ALA A 321 -35.35 26.64 9.67
C ALA A 321 -34.42 26.49 8.47
N LEU A 322 -33.97 25.27 8.17
CA LEU A 322 -33.57 24.77 6.84
C LEU A 322 -33.11 23.30 6.98
N SER A 323 -33.74 22.41 6.21
CA SER A 323 -33.56 20.94 6.25
C SER A 323 -32.54 20.42 5.22
N GLU A 324 -31.61 21.26 4.78
CA GLU A 324 -30.63 20.93 3.73
C GLU A 324 -29.24 21.36 4.17
N LEU A 325 -28.32 20.39 4.19
CA LEU A 325 -26.90 20.63 4.46
C LEU A 325 -26.16 20.64 3.12
N HIS A 326 -25.51 21.77 2.82
CA HIS A 326 -24.63 21.92 1.66
C HIS A 326 -23.19 21.72 2.11
N LEU A 327 -22.59 20.59 1.74
CA LEU A 327 -21.17 20.34 1.98
C LEU A 327 -20.37 20.82 0.79
N GLN A 328 -19.41 21.71 1.04
CA GLN A 328 -18.42 22.15 0.06
C GLN A 328 -17.09 21.48 0.36
N ARG A 329 -16.26 21.35 -0.69
CA ARG A 329 -14.90 20.79 -0.61
C ARG A 329 -14.12 21.42 0.55
N PRO A 330 -13.43 20.64 1.40
CA PRO A 330 -12.42 21.18 2.31
C PRO A 330 -11.30 21.81 1.49
N GLU A 331 -11.03 23.10 1.68
CA GLU A 331 -9.86 23.71 1.06
C GLU A 331 -8.59 22.99 1.53
N PRO A 332 -7.62 22.72 0.62
CA PRO A 332 -6.35 22.13 1.03
C PRO A 332 -5.64 23.08 2.00
N GLN A 333 -5.30 22.58 3.19
CA GLN A 333 -4.31 23.19 4.08
C GLN A 333 -2.90 22.84 3.63
#